data_AF-A0A0F9GD32-F1
#
_entry.id   AF-A0A0F9GD32-F1
#
_cell.length_a   1.000
_cell.length_b   1.000
_cell.length_c   1.000
_cell.angle_alpha   90.00
_cell.angle_beta   90.00
_cell.angle_gamma   90.00
#
_symmetry.space_group_name_H-M   'P 1'
#
loop_
_entity.id
_entity.type
_entity.pdbx_description
1 polymer ?
#
loop_
_entity_poly.entity_id
_entity_poly.type
_entity_poly.pdbx_seq_one_letter_code
_entity_poly.pdbx_strand_id
1 'polypeptide(L)'
;MALQGDRLGHVTDKLVRGWWFKFTGERVPEGYEIMKYLPGKGRDNPLYEANEKLIETCPRYFVGDMAFTVRLAYCPNSLLTCWLFEFYKAFKIMAYTCKMVEEHFQILDLTKPFAVINFDG
;
A
#
# COMPACT_ATOMS: atom_id res chain seq x y z
N MET A 1 -15.44 -18.04 12.06
CA MET A 1 -15.20 -16.61 12.33
C MET A 1 -14.71 -15.94 11.04
N ALA A 2 -15.64 -15.49 10.20
CA ALA A 2 -15.35 -14.67 9.03
C ALA A 2 -15.62 -13.22 9.42
N LEU A 3 -14.59 -12.52 9.92
CA LEU A 3 -14.56 -11.06 9.77
C LEU A 3 -14.42 -10.84 8.26
N GLN A 4 -15.57 -10.60 7.63
CA GLN A 4 -15.79 -10.46 6.20
C GLN A 4 -14.66 -9.67 5.52
N GLY A 5 -14.00 -10.29 4.54
CA GLY A 5 -12.91 -9.67 3.77
C GLY A 5 -13.31 -8.30 3.18
N ASP A 6 -14.59 -8.11 2.87
CA ASP A 6 -15.12 -6.86 2.29
C ASP A 6 -15.00 -5.67 3.25
N ARG A 7 -15.29 -5.87 4.55
CA ARG A 7 -15.24 -4.77 5.53
C ARG A 7 -13.81 -4.31 5.76
N LEU A 8 -12.88 -5.25 5.86
CA LEU A 8 -11.45 -4.96 6.02
C LEU A 8 -10.85 -4.34 4.74
N GLY A 9 -11.34 -4.79 3.58
CA GLY A 9 -11.04 -4.18 2.30
C GLY A 9 -11.42 -2.70 2.25
N HIS A 10 -12.66 -2.36 2.64
CA HIS A 10 -13.10 -0.97 2.70
C HIS A 10 -12.32 -0.13 3.70
N VAL A 11 -11.94 -0.70 4.85
CA VAL A 11 -11.07 -0.01 5.83
C VAL A 11 -9.71 0.30 5.20
N THR A 12 -9.11 -0.67 4.49
CA THR A 12 -7.83 -0.48 3.82
C THR A 12 -7.88 0.63 2.78
N ASP A 13 -8.95 0.70 1.98
CA ASP A 13 -9.11 1.77 0.98
C ASP A 13 -9.20 3.15 1.65
N LYS A 14 -9.95 3.25 2.75
CA LYS A 14 -10.04 4.49 3.53
C LYS A 14 -8.70 4.88 4.13
N LEU A 15 -7.92 3.92 4.63
CA LEU A 15 -6.58 4.17 5.14
C LEU A 15 -5.67 4.72 4.04
N VAL A 16 -5.58 4.04 2.90
CA VAL A 16 -4.74 4.49 1.76
C VAL A 16 -5.15 5.89 1.31
N ARG A 17 -6.44 6.18 1.12
CA ARG A 17 -6.93 7.50 0.70
C ARG A 17 -6.66 8.58 1.75
N GLY A 18 -6.90 8.28 3.02
CA GLY A 18 -6.68 9.23 4.12
C GLY A 18 -5.20 9.58 4.28
N TRP A 19 -4.32 8.58 4.21
CA TRP A 19 -2.87 8.79 4.27
C TRP A 19 -2.36 9.53 3.04
N TRP A 20 -2.80 9.15 1.85
CA TRP A 20 -2.49 9.89 0.62
C TRP A 20 -2.79 11.38 0.79
N PHE A 21 -4.02 11.73 1.19
CA PHE A 21 -4.43 13.11 1.39
C PHE A 21 -3.58 13.84 2.43
N LYS A 22 -3.23 13.16 3.53
CA LYS A 22 -2.35 13.72 4.56
C LYS A 22 -0.95 14.06 4.02
N PHE A 23 -0.43 13.30 3.06
CA PHE A 23 0.92 13.51 2.53
C PHE A 23 0.98 14.51 1.37
N THR A 24 -0.01 14.46 0.49
CA THR A 24 0.01 15.26 -0.75
C THR A 24 -0.82 16.54 -0.63
N GLY A 25 -1.75 16.60 0.33
CA GLY A 25 -2.78 17.63 0.38
C GLY A 25 -3.90 17.45 -0.65
N GLU A 26 -3.82 16.40 -1.47
CA GLU A 26 -4.70 16.16 -2.61
C GLU A 26 -5.41 14.82 -2.52
N ARG A 27 -6.50 14.65 -3.28
CA ARG A 27 -7.15 13.34 -3.38
C ARG A 27 -6.31 12.39 -4.23
N VAL A 28 -6.50 11.08 -4.07
CA VAL A 28 -5.95 10.11 -5.01
C VAL A 28 -6.44 10.48 -6.42
N PRO A 29 -5.54 10.62 -7.43
CA PRO A 29 -5.92 11.11 -8.74
C PRO A 29 -7.03 10.29 -9.40
N GLU A 30 -7.82 10.94 -10.26
CA GLU A 30 -8.81 10.23 -11.08
C GLU A 30 -8.14 9.21 -12.01
N GLY A 31 -8.80 8.07 -12.23
CA GLY A 31 -8.24 6.95 -13.00
C GLY A 31 -7.27 6.05 -12.22
N TYR A 32 -6.98 6.37 -10.96
CA TYR A 32 -6.25 5.48 -10.07
C TYR A 32 -7.22 4.64 -9.22
N GLU A 33 -6.91 3.36 -9.10
CA GLU A 33 -7.60 2.43 -8.23
C GLU A 33 -6.73 2.06 -7.02
N ILE A 34 -7.35 1.41 -6.03
CA ILE A 34 -6.63 0.86 -4.88
C ILE A 34 -6.77 -0.66 -4.94
N MET A 35 -5.66 -1.31 -5.23
CA MET A 35 -5.58 -2.75 -5.13
C MET A 35 -5.03 -3.19 -3.80
N LYS A 36 -5.49 -4.35 -3.35
CA LYS A 36 -5.13 -4.92 -2.06
C LYS A 36 -5.16 -6.44 -2.11
N TYR A 37 -4.29 -7.07 -1.33
CA TYR A 37 -4.24 -8.52 -1.18
C TYR A 37 -3.46 -8.92 0.08
N LEU A 38 -3.54 -10.19 0.45
CA LEU A 38 -2.78 -10.74 1.57
C LEU A 38 -1.40 -11.22 1.08
N PRO A 39 -0.27 -10.82 1.70
CA PRO A 39 1.06 -11.30 1.33
C PRO A 39 1.15 -12.82 1.24
N GLY A 40 2.00 -13.33 0.36
CA GLY A 40 2.18 -14.78 0.15
C GLY A 40 1.02 -15.48 -0.57
N LYS A 41 -0.10 -14.81 -0.82
CA LYS A 41 -1.10 -15.29 -1.77
C LYS A 41 -0.67 -14.89 -3.17
N GLY A 42 0.19 -15.74 -3.75
CA GLY A 42 0.84 -15.54 -5.05
C GLY A 42 -0.12 -15.00 -6.10
N ARG A 43 0.23 -13.86 -6.67
CA ARG A 43 -0.30 -13.40 -7.96
C ARG A 43 0.73 -13.78 -9.01
N ASP A 44 0.29 -14.06 -10.25
CA ASP A 44 1.14 -14.50 -11.37
C ASP A 44 2.18 -13.47 -11.85
N ASN A 45 2.37 -12.37 -11.12
CA ASN A 45 3.28 -11.29 -11.47
C ASN A 45 4.44 -11.19 -10.45
N PRO A 46 5.70 -11.33 -10.89
CA PRO A 46 6.88 -11.35 -10.03
C PRO A 46 7.12 -10.03 -9.28
N LEU A 47 6.54 -8.92 -9.74
CA LEU A 47 6.64 -7.63 -9.05
C LEU A 47 5.99 -7.67 -7.66
N TYR A 48 4.90 -8.43 -7.47
CA TYR A 48 4.24 -8.51 -6.16
C TYR A 48 5.16 -9.15 -5.12
N GLU A 49 5.82 -10.25 -5.47
CA GLU A 49 6.75 -10.94 -4.57
C GLU A 49 7.99 -10.08 -4.26
N ALA A 50 8.54 -9.41 -5.29
CA ALA A 50 9.66 -8.50 -5.10
C ALA A 50 9.28 -7.34 -4.16
N ASN A 51 8.12 -6.72 -4.39
CA ASN A 51 7.63 -5.62 -3.57
C ASN A 51 7.35 -6.05 -2.13
N GLU A 52 6.79 -7.24 -1.90
CA GLU A 52 6.57 -7.79 -0.56
C GLU A 52 7.87 -7.90 0.24
N LYS A 53 8.96 -8.34 -0.39
CA LYS A 53 10.27 -8.43 0.27
C LYS A 53 10.86 -7.04 0.52
N LEU A 54 10.80 -6.16 -0.47
CA LEU A 54 11.44 -4.84 -0.41
C LEU A 54 10.72 -3.88 0.56
N ILE A 55 9.39 -3.91 0.61
CA ILE A 55 8.63 -3.02 1.52
C ILE A 55 8.92 -3.31 2.98
N GLU A 56 9.29 -4.54 3.36
CA GLU A 56 9.65 -4.87 4.75
C GLU A 56 10.93 -4.18 5.22
N THR A 57 11.80 -3.77 4.28
CA THR A 57 13.01 -2.98 4.56
C THR A 57 12.72 -1.50 4.82
N CYS A 58 11.53 -1.03 4.46
CA CYS A 58 11.13 0.36 4.69
C CYS A 58 10.87 0.62 6.18
N PRO A 59 11.08 1.85 6.66
CA PRO A 59 10.78 2.24 8.03
C PRO A 59 9.32 1.92 8.41
N ARG A 60 9.13 1.45 9.64
CA ARG A 60 7.82 1.10 10.19
C ARG A 60 7.28 2.25 11.03
N TYR A 61 6.05 2.66 10.77
CA TYR A 61 5.32 3.65 11.54
C TYR A 61 4.15 3.00 12.33
N PHE A 62 3.88 3.50 13.53
CA PHE A 62 2.80 3.03 14.40
C PHE A 62 1.62 4.01 14.37
N VAL A 63 0.40 3.49 14.14
CA VAL A 63 -0.82 4.33 14.09
C VAL A 63 -1.79 3.88 15.18
N GLY A 64 -2.22 4.84 16.01
CA GLY A 64 -3.32 4.70 16.98
C GLY A 64 -3.12 3.56 17.99
N ASP A 65 -2.50 3.84 19.13
CA ASP A 65 -2.31 2.90 20.26
C ASP A 65 -1.99 1.45 19.84
N MET A 66 -1.06 1.29 18.88
CA MET A 66 -0.59 0.00 18.34
C MET A 66 -1.64 -0.84 17.59
N ALA A 67 -2.77 -0.27 17.16
CA ALA A 67 -3.80 -1.00 16.40
C ALA A 67 -3.24 -1.60 15.10
N PHE A 68 -2.35 -0.86 14.42
CA PHE A 68 -1.59 -1.39 13.29
C PHE A 68 -0.29 -0.64 13.06
N THR A 69 0.61 -1.28 12.32
CA THR A 69 1.84 -0.68 11.80
C THR A 69 1.73 -0.51 10.29
N VAL A 70 2.33 0.56 9.78
CA VAL A 70 2.35 0.93 8.36
C VAL A 70 3.78 1.02 7.88
N ARG A 71 4.01 0.53 6.66
CA ARG A 71 5.18 0.86 5.85
C ARG A 71 4.69 1.37 4.50
N LEU A 72 5.38 2.36 3.97
CA LEU A 72 5.02 3.04 2.73
C LEU A 72 6.25 3.31 1.87
N ALA A 73 6.12 2.98 0.59
CA ALA A 73 7.00 3.44 -0.46
C ALA A 73 6.16 4.12 -1.56
N TYR A 74 6.69 5.16 -2.19
CA TYR A 74 6.01 5.90 -3.24
C TYR A 74 6.98 6.35 -4.33
N CYS A 75 6.48 6.57 -5.54
CA CYS A 75 7.25 7.19 -6.61
C CYS A 75 6.64 8.56 -6.95
N PRO A 76 7.37 9.67 -6.72
CA PRO A 76 6.86 11.02 -7.00
C PRO A 76 6.42 11.22 -8.46
N ASN A 77 7.15 10.62 -9.41
CA ASN A 77 6.90 10.83 -10.83
C ASN A 77 5.64 10.12 -11.34
N SER A 78 5.33 8.93 -10.79
CA SER A 78 4.19 8.13 -11.25
C SER A 78 2.97 8.21 -10.33
N LEU A 79 3.12 8.81 -9.15
CA LEU A 79 2.07 8.88 -8.12
C LEU A 79 1.58 7.47 -7.69
N LEU A 80 2.42 6.45 -7.89
CA LEU A 80 2.17 5.08 -7.45
C LEU A 80 2.73 4.87 -6.04
N THR A 81 2.00 4.10 -5.24
CA THR A 81 2.35 3.79 -3.85
C THR A 81 2.28 2.30 -3.59
N CYS A 82 3.09 1.84 -2.65
CA CYS A 82 3.07 0.49 -2.10
C CYS A 82 2.97 0.60 -0.58
N TRP A 83 1.99 -0.09 -0.01
CA TRP A 83 1.67 -0.06 1.40
C TRP A 83 1.72 -1.47 1.97
N LEU A 84 2.31 -1.60 3.15
CA LEU A 84 2.17 -2.78 3.99
C LEU A 84 1.51 -2.37 5.31
N PHE A 85 0.30 -2.85 5.53
CA PHE A 85 -0.41 -2.72 6.80
C PHE A 85 -0.29 -4.01 7.59
N GLU A 86 0.22 -3.95 8.82
CA GLU A 86 0.31 -5.09 9.73
C GLU A 86 -0.54 -4.79 10.97
N PHE A 87 -1.67 -5.48 11.08
CA PHE A 87 -2.67 -5.24 12.12
C PHE A 87 -2.51 -6.22 13.26
N TYR A 88 -2.43 -5.70 14.50
CA TYR A 88 -2.32 -6.48 15.74
C TYR A 88 -1.30 -7.65 15.69
N LYS A 89 -0.25 -7.53 14.86
CA LYS A 89 0.74 -8.60 14.57
C LYS A 89 0.15 -9.93 14.06
N ALA A 90 -1.13 -9.97 13.73
CA ALA A 90 -1.85 -11.20 13.38
C ALA A 90 -2.06 -11.35 11.87
N PHE A 91 -2.27 -10.23 11.17
CA PHE A 91 -2.50 -10.26 9.72
C PHE A 91 -1.86 -9.05 9.02
N LYS A 92 -1.44 -9.28 7.78
CA LYS A 92 -0.82 -8.29 6.91
C LYS A 92 -1.68 -8.08 5.67
N ILE A 93 -1.75 -6.85 5.17
CA ILE A 93 -2.38 -6.48 3.91
C ILE A 93 -1.40 -5.64 3.11
N MET A 94 -1.14 -6.08 1.87
CA MET A 94 -0.51 -5.24 0.86
C MET A 94 -1.57 -4.39 0.19
N ALA A 95 -1.29 -3.11 -0.03
CA ALA A 95 -2.12 -2.25 -0.86
C ALA A 95 -1.28 -1.39 -1.81
N TYR A 96 -1.87 -0.99 -2.93
CA TYR A 96 -1.22 -0.18 -3.96
C TYR A 96 -2.19 0.87 -4.49
N THR A 97 -1.72 2.08 -4.74
CA THR A 97 -2.35 2.89 -5.78
C THR A 97 -1.88 2.35 -7.13
N CYS A 98 -2.82 2.12 -8.02
CA CYS A 98 -2.56 1.55 -9.34
C CYS A 98 -3.25 2.35 -10.42
N LYS A 99 -2.65 2.39 -11.60
CA LYS A 99 -3.16 3.13 -12.74
C LYS A 99 -3.40 2.17 -13.90
N MET A 100 -4.55 2.27 -14.53
CA MET A 100 -4.78 1.66 -15.85
C MET A 100 -4.26 2.61 -16.92
N VAL A 101 -3.31 2.13 -17.72
CA VAL A 101 -2.85 2.83 -18.92
C VAL A 101 -3.10 1.88 -20.07
N GLU A 102 -4.08 2.22 -20.91
CA GLU A 102 -4.58 1.32 -21.97
C GLU A 102 -5.07 -0.01 -21.36
N GLU A 103 -4.59 -1.15 -21.88
CA GLU A 103 -4.88 -2.50 -21.36
C GLU A 103 -3.87 -2.96 -20.30
N HIS A 104 -2.92 -2.12 -19.90
CA HIS A 104 -1.86 -2.48 -18.96
C HIS A 104 -2.09 -1.87 -17.57
N PHE A 105 -2.03 -2.75 -16.57
CA PHE A 105 -2.18 -2.40 -15.16
C PHE A 105 -0.81 -2.08 -14.54
N GLN A 106 -0.63 -0.86 -14.04
CA GLN A 106 0.62 -0.40 -13.43
C GLN A 106 0.54 -0.34 -11.90
N ILE A 107 1.50 -0.99 -11.25
CA ILE A 107 1.79 -0.86 -9.82
C ILE A 107 3.20 -0.31 -9.62
N LEU A 108 3.47 0.21 -8.42
CA LEU A 108 4.81 0.63 -8.06
C LEU A 108 5.78 -0.56 -8.13
N ASP A 109 6.92 -0.37 -8.78
CA ASP A 109 8.02 -1.34 -8.85
C ASP A 109 9.13 -0.88 -7.90
N LEU A 110 9.27 -1.55 -6.76
CA LEU A 110 10.25 -1.19 -5.74
C LEU A 110 11.68 -1.61 -6.11
N THR A 111 11.89 -2.35 -7.20
CA THR A 111 13.23 -2.64 -7.72
C THR A 111 13.86 -1.43 -8.42
N LYS A 112 13.05 -0.42 -8.73
CA LYS A 112 13.45 0.87 -9.27
C LYS A 112 13.51 1.92 -8.16
N PRO A 113 14.18 3.07 -8.38
CA PRO A 113 14.22 4.14 -7.38
C PRO A 113 12.82 4.55 -6.90
N PHE A 114 12.63 4.52 -5.58
CA PHE A 114 11.42 4.96 -4.90
C PHE A 114 11.80 5.85 -3.71
N ALA A 115 10.84 6.61 -3.22
CA ALA A 115 10.96 7.40 -2.00
C ALA A 115 10.20 6.73 -0.86
N VAL A 116 10.68 6.93 0.37
CA VAL A 116 10.00 6.56 1.60
C VAL A 116 9.62 7.83 2.34
N ILE A 117 8.43 7.85 2.92
CA ILE A 117 8.05 8.95 3.80
C ILE A 117 8.58 8.61 5.19
N ASN A 118 9.42 9.49 5.74
CA ASN A 118 9.73 9.44 7.15
C ASN A 118 8.56 10.05 7.93
N PHE A 119 7.99 9.28 8.86
CA PHE A 119 6.83 9.70 9.64
C PHE A 119 7.23 10.41 10.94
N ASP A 120 8.52 10.44 11.27
CA ASP A 120 9.08 11.08 12.46
C ASP A 120 9.33 12.58 12.25
N GLY A 121 8.29 13.30 11.80
CA GLY A 121 8.32 14.77 11.70
C GLY A 121 8.53 15.43 13.06
#